data_AF-A0A1R4H4K8-F1
#
_entry.id   AF-A0A1R4H4K8-F1
#
_cell.length_a   1.000
_cell.length_b   1.000
_cell.length_c   1.000
_cell.angle_alpha   90.00
_cell.angle_beta   90.00
_cell.angle_gamma   90.00
#
_symmetry.space_group_name_H-M   'P 1'
#
loop_
_entity.id
_entity.type
_entity.pdbx_description
1 polymer ?
#
loop_
_entity_poly.entity_id
_entity_poly.type
_entity_poly.pdbx_seq_one_letter_code
_entity_poly.pdbx_strand_id
1 'polypeptide(L)' 'MKLKQFQHLDAYFFLLTFENDDIKEADLAALIGHYVALNELSTARIDSEWGCLEFNDGNVDIAPKTLYQFAMG' A
#
# COMPACT_ATOMS: atom_id res chain seq x y z
N MET A 1 10.70 -3.40 8.52
CA MET A 1 9.46 -2.66 8.28
C MET A 1 8.54 -3.56 7.48
N LYS A 2 7.32 -3.79 7.95
CA LYS A 2 6.26 -4.55 7.27
C LYS A 2 4.93 -3.82 7.41
N LEU A 3 4.04 -3.94 6.42
CA LEU A 3 2.66 -3.50 6.53
C LEU A 3 1.85 -4.62 7.20
N LYS A 4 1.16 -4.30 8.30
CA LYS A 4 0.32 -5.26 9.05
C LYS A 4 -1.12 -5.24 8.55
N GLN A 5 -1.65 -4.05 8.30
CA GLN A 5 -3.03 -3.85 7.86
C GLN A 5 -3.12 -2.64 6.95
N PHE A 6 -4.12 -2.64 6.07
CA PHE A 6 -4.51 -1.43 5.35
C PHE A 6 -6.03 -1.35 5.26
N GLN A 7 -6.52 -0.14 5.03
CA GLN A 7 -7.88 0.12 4.61
C GLN A 7 -7.82 1.02 3.37
N HIS A 8 -8.47 0.59 2.29
CA HIS A 8 -8.72 1.44 1.13
C HIS A 8 -9.85 2.42 1.47
N LEU A 9 -9.61 3.72 1.35
CA LEU A 9 -10.55 4.77 1.74
C LEU A 9 -11.33 5.31 0.53
N ASP A 10 -10.61 5.90 -0.42
CA ASP A 10 -11.14 6.43 -1.68
C ASP A 10 -9.99 6.58 -2.68
N ALA A 11 -10.24 6.35 -3.98
CA ALA A 11 -9.23 6.45 -5.04
C ALA A 11 -7.86 5.90 -4.58
N TYR A 12 -6.78 6.68 -4.61
CA TYR A 12 -5.45 6.22 -4.17
C TYR A 12 -5.15 6.50 -2.68
N PHE A 13 -6.15 6.82 -1.86
CA PHE A 13 -6.01 7.04 -0.42
C PHE A 13 -6.15 5.75 0.38
N PHE A 14 -5.14 5.48 1.20
CA PHE A 14 -5.08 4.30 2.06
C PHE A 14 -4.74 4.70 3.49
N LEU A 15 -5.40 4.07 4.45
CA LEU A 15 -4.95 4.03 5.84
C LEU A 15 -4.03 2.82 6.00
N LEU A 16 -2.79 3.05 6.43
CA LEU A 16 -1.73 2.06 6.52
C LEU A 16 -1.34 1.86 7.98
N THR A 17 -1.32 0.61 8.45
CA THR A 17 -0.85 0.24 9.79
C THR A 17 0.39 -0.64 9.66
N PHE A 18 1.51 -0.16 10.20
CA PHE A 18 2.81 -0.81 10.08
C PHE A 18 3.15 -1.69 11.30
N GLU A 19 4.23 -2.46 11.21
CA GLU A 19 4.64 -3.40 12.26
C GLU A 19 5.06 -2.76 13.58
N ASN A 20 5.38 -1.46 13.57
CA ASN A 20 5.67 -0.65 14.75
C ASN A 20 4.44 0.07 15.32
N ASP A 21 3.24 -0.32 14.86
CA ASP A 21 1.94 0.24 15.23
C ASP A 21 1.71 1.70 14.79
N ASP A 22 2.59 2.26 13.95
CA ASP A 22 2.32 3.53 13.28
C ASP A 22 1.16 3.40 12.31
N ILE A 23 0.27 4.39 12.35
CA ILE A 23 -0.91 4.49 11.49
C ILE A 23 -0.84 5.79 10.70
N LYS A 24 -0.99 5.68 9.37
CA LYS A 24 -0.90 6.85 8.50
C LYS A 24 -1.82 6.75 7.29
N GLU A 25 -2.50 7.85 7.00
CA GLU A 25 -3.19 8.05 5.73
C GLU A 25 -2.20 8.58 4.68
N ALA A 26 -2.20 7.98 3.50
CA ALA A 26 -1.34 8.38 2.39
C ALA A 26 -2.06 8.30 1.04
N ASP A 27 -1.81 9.28 0.17
CA ASP A 27 -2.18 9.25 -1.25
C ASP A 27 -1.08 8.53 -2.05
N LEU A 28 -1.34 7.29 -2.45
CA LEU A 28 -0.39 6.45 -3.16
C LEU A 28 -0.35 6.70 -4.67
N ALA A 29 -1.08 7.69 -5.21
CA ALA A 29 -1.18 7.94 -6.64
C ALA A 29 0.20 8.09 -7.31
N ALA A 30 1.14 8.74 -6.62
CA ALA A 30 2.50 8.94 -7.13
C ALA A 30 3.32 7.64 -7.21
N LEU A 31 3.00 6.62 -6.40
CA LEU A 31 3.69 5.34 -6.40
C LEU A 31 3.08 4.35 -7.40
N ILE A 32 1.74 4.29 -7.48
CA ILE A 32 1.04 3.22 -8.21
C ILE A 32 0.11 3.71 -9.32
N GLY A 33 -0.22 5.00 -9.40
CA GLY A 33 -1.25 5.51 -10.32
C GLY A 33 -0.91 5.37 -11.81
N HIS A 34 0.37 5.13 -12.15
CA HIS A 34 0.80 4.80 -13.51
C HIS A 34 0.69 3.30 -13.84
N TYR A 35 0.55 2.44 -12.84
CA TYR A 35 0.62 0.98 -12.98
C TYR A 35 -0.68 0.27 -12.57
N VAL A 36 -1.50 0.90 -11.73
CA VAL A 36 -2.73 0.36 -11.17
C VAL A 36 -3.85 1.34 -11.47
N ALA A 37 -4.83 0.92 -12.27
CA ALA A 37 -6.00 1.73 -12.54
C ALA A 37 -6.98 1.76 -11.35
N LEU A 38 -7.90 2.73 -11.29
CA LEU A 38 -8.85 2.85 -10.16
C LEU A 38 -9.70 1.59 -9.93
N ASN A 39 -10.10 0.91 -11.00
CA ASN A 39 -10.86 -0.33 -10.94
C ASN A 39 -10.03 -1.55 -10.50
N GLU A 40 -8.70 -1.43 -10.52
CA GLU A 40 -7.77 -2.47 -10.12
C GLU A 40 -7.37 -2.37 -8.64
N LEU A 41 -7.64 -1.24 -7.99
CA LEU A 41 -7.35 -1.03 -6.57
C LEU A 41 -8.06 -2.04 -5.65
N SER A 42 -9.19 -2.60 -6.09
CA SER A 42 -9.89 -3.67 -5.36
C SER A 42 -9.10 -4.98 -5.26
N THR A 43 -8.02 -5.12 -6.02
CA THR A 43 -7.11 -6.29 -5.95
C THR A 43 -6.05 -6.15 -4.85
N ALA A 44 -6.00 -5.00 -4.16
CA ALA A 44 -5.03 -4.73 -3.11
C ALA A 44 -5.04 -5.84 -2.05
N ARG A 45 -3.85 -6.35 -1.71
CA ARG A 45 -3.66 -7.28 -0.60
C ARG A 45 -2.25 -7.15 -0.01
N ILE A 46 -2.06 -7.74 1.17
CA ILE A 46 -0.75 -7.83 1.80
C ILE A 46 -0.15 -9.18 1.42
N ASP A 47 1.06 -9.17 0.86
CA ASP A 47 1.83 -10.40 0.71
C ASP A 47 2.21 -10.97 2.09
N SER A 48 1.86 -12.22 2.36
CA SER A 48 2.02 -12.82 3.69
C SER A 48 3.47 -13.12 4.09
N GLU A 49 4.39 -13.23 3.14
CA GLU A 49 5.80 -13.54 3.38
C GLU A 49 6.60 -12.24 3.65
N TRP A 50 6.43 -11.27 2.75
CA TRP A 50 7.19 -10.03 2.70
C TRP A 50 6.51 -8.88 3.45
N GLY A 51 5.18 -8.91 3.58
CA GLY A 51 4.39 -7.84 4.19
C GLY A 51 4.31 -6.58 3.32
N CYS A 52 4.48 -6.71 2.00
CA CYS A 52 4.30 -5.62 1.04
C CYS A 52 2.82 -5.42 0.67
N LEU A 53 2.48 -4.21 0.24
CA LEU A 53 1.18 -3.95 -0.38
C LEU A 53 1.31 -4.28 -1.87
N GLU A 54 0.50 -5.21 -2.35
CA GLU A 54 0.50 -5.64 -3.74
C GLU A 54 -0.88 -5.49 -4.39
N PHE A 55 -0.86 -5.33 -5.72
CA PHE A 55 -2.00 -5.13 -6.60
C PHE A 55 -1.86 -6.03 -7.82
N ASN A 56 -2.96 -6.19 -8.56
CA ASN A 56 -3.00 -6.93 -9.83
C ASN A 56 -2.39 -8.32 -9.71
N ASP A 57 -2.79 -9.05 -8.66
CA ASP A 57 -2.29 -10.39 -8.37
C ASP A 57 -0.78 -10.51 -8.17
N GLY A 58 -0.13 -9.45 -7.67
CA GLY A 58 1.30 -9.42 -7.39
C GLY A 58 2.14 -8.86 -8.55
N ASN A 59 1.51 -8.37 -9.63
CA ASN A 59 2.22 -7.73 -10.74
C ASN A 59 2.74 -6.33 -10.38
N VAL A 60 2.15 -5.67 -9.37
CA VAL A 60 2.60 -4.39 -8.86
C VAL A 60 2.68 -4.49 -7.35
N ASP A 61 3.87 -4.31 -6.78
CA ASP A 61 4.08 -4.28 -5.33
C ASP A 61 4.78 -3.00 -4.89
N ILE A 62 4.53 -2.61 -3.64
CA ILE A 62 5.29 -1.58 -2.95
C ILE A 62 6.00 -2.22 -1.77
N ALA A 63 7.34 -2.26 -1.84
CA ALA A 63 8.17 -2.71 -0.74
C ALA A 63 7.82 -1.95 0.56
N PRO A 64 7.70 -2.62 1.72
CA PRO A 64 7.15 -2.00 2.93
C PRO A 64 7.97 -0.81 3.44
N LYS A 65 9.30 -0.84 3.23
CA LYS A 65 10.19 0.26 3.61
C LYS A 65 9.93 1.50 2.75
N THR A 66 9.76 1.32 1.44
CA THR A 66 9.40 2.41 0.51
C THR A 66 8.05 3.00 0.88
N LEU A 67 7.06 2.14 1.15
CA LEU A 67 5.73 2.56 1.55
C LEU A 67 5.75 3.36 2.86
N TYR A 68 6.51 2.89 3.86
CA TYR A 68 6.66 3.57 5.14
C TYR A 68 7.32 4.94 4.99
N GLN A 69 8.44 5.01 4.25
CA GLN A 69 9.14 6.28 4.01
C GLN A 69 8.25 7.29 3.29
N PHE A 70 7.52 6.84 2.27
CA PHE A 70 6.58 7.67 1.54
C PHE A 70 5.45 8.20 2.45
N ALA A 71 4.87 7.34 3.30
CA ALA A 71 3.79 7.72 4.19
C ALA A 71 4.22 8.72 5.28
N MET A 72 5.47 8.61 5.77
CA MET A 72 5.96 9.43 6.89
C MET A 72 6.52 10.80 6.48
N GLY A 73 6.92 10.97 5.21
CA GLY A 73 7.53 12.20 4.71
C GLY A 73 9.04 12.24 4.89
#